data_AF-A0A914I3Q6-F1
#
_entry.id   AF-A0A914I3Q6-F1
#
_cell.length_a   1.000
_cell.length_b   1.000
_cell.length_c   1.000
_cell.angle_alpha   90.00
_cell.angle_beta   90.00
_cell.angle_gamma   90.00
#
_symmetry.space_group_name_H-M   'P 1'
#
loop_
_entity.id
_entity.type
_entity.pdbx_description
1 polymer ?
#
loop_
_entity_poly.entity_id
_entity_poly.type
_entity_poly.pdbx_seq_one_letter_code
_entity_poly.pdbx_strand_id
1 'polypeptide(L)'
;MTGTEINIFSILGLNLVPAFFHKLNFWVTKTNLGFYKSAKNQMEHFRVRVKQLERRRIEYFLFTPDNSLEQYLRDIREGASDLLQEIPLNISVDTKQYLIGKILNIMPDFEAKCEEFLEQSLRANSTRTDAWLELGQCVWKRGDLVKAHACFKEAVEREHSPKALCLLSAALRALSNRCVDGGQRVQMLNEAIRNCQEALLRHRKSYAFAYYSLANTFLARFFARQQSSGQDLSLALDAFATALKTPICSANELATNAANAGTTQHQQQQQLPFINPDLHLSYGLALYYGQFYAKALAQFRRALTIEPHFGQAQRQFDSARTFLCALRNGLRRKGNIAKRRLRSLVDTFPKSASIDERRLLEKHVGGGGMDNPARTLAICSNLSELPSSSNESAAETVVSLAVRCVGFVNNDDKIPCVIICIDRTAAVVALTVYNCSTKFGALIGDTFTVLQPNLIRLRWKELELNDEDGCGAEGEKLDKNSDGTTDNDGEQQLLLIRVTNPQRQLLKNGRPLTALDNRRRRTGKMNRNESNLFLHYKMNTTN
;
A
#
# COMPACT_ATOMS: atom_id res chain seq x y z
N MET A 1 -22.81 -53.75 5.01
CA MET A 1 -21.82 -54.84 5.00
C MET A 1 -21.10 -54.84 6.33
N THR A 2 -21.23 -55.96 7.03
CA THR A 2 -20.74 -56.27 8.38
C THR A 2 -19.22 -56.20 8.46
N GLY A 3 -18.69 -55.34 9.33
CA GLY A 3 -17.29 -55.34 9.73
C GLY A 3 -17.13 -56.14 11.02
N THR A 4 -16.47 -57.29 10.92
CA THR A 4 -16.18 -58.22 12.00
C THR A 4 -15.12 -57.66 12.96
N GLU A 5 -15.51 -57.32 14.19
CA GLU A 5 -14.56 -57.17 15.30
C GLU A 5 -14.00 -58.55 15.64
N ILE A 6 -12.74 -58.79 15.30
CA ILE A 6 -11.99 -59.95 15.77
C ILE A 6 -11.70 -59.70 17.25
N ASN A 7 -12.47 -60.35 18.10
CA ASN A 7 -12.30 -60.35 19.54
C ASN A 7 -11.07 -61.22 19.89
N ILE A 8 -9.94 -60.58 20.17
CA ILE A 8 -8.65 -61.22 20.52
C ILE A 8 -8.72 -62.07 21.81
N PHE A 9 -9.82 -62.04 22.55
CA PHE A 9 -9.93 -62.65 23.89
C PHE A 9 -10.58 -64.03 23.96
N SER A 10 -10.97 -64.65 22.84
CA SER A 10 -11.44 -66.05 22.85
C SER A 10 -10.33 -67.08 23.09
N ILE A 11 -9.06 -66.67 23.17
CA ILE A 11 -7.91 -67.58 23.29
C ILE A 11 -7.46 -67.82 24.75
N LEU A 12 -7.90 -67.03 25.74
CA LEU A 12 -7.30 -67.06 27.10
C LEU A 12 -8.22 -67.41 28.28
N GLY A 13 -9.47 -67.81 28.07
CA GLY A 13 -10.25 -68.54 29.09
C GLY A 13 -10.27 -67.96 30.52
N LEU A 14 -10.32 -66.62 30.68
CA LEU A 14 -10.36 -65.97 31.99
C LEU A 14 -11.71 -65.26 32.19
N ASN A 15 -12.53 -65.81 33.09
CA ASN A 15 -13.75 -65.18 33.60
C ASN A 15 -13.38 -64.01 34.53
N LEU A 16 -13.16 -62.82 33.98
CA LEU A 16 -13.04 -61.58 34.74
C LEU A 16 -14.43 -60.96 34.98
N VAL A 17 -14.73 -60.67 36.26
CA VAL A 17 -16.02 -60.13 36.73
C VAL A 17 -16.37 -58.80 36.02
N PRO A 18 -17.63 -58.55 35.62
CA PRO A 18 -18.04 -57.34 34.88
C PRO A 18 -17.64 -56.00 35.53
N ALA A 19 -17.56 -55.96 36.87
CA ALA A 19 -17.11 -54.79 37.62
C ALA A 19 -15.63 -54.44 37.39
N PHE A 20 -14.79 -55.42 37.06
CA PHE A 20 -13.38 -55.23 36.74
C PHE A 20 -13.20 -54.63 35.34
N PHE A 21 -14.01 -55.07 34.37
CA PHE A 21 -14.07 -54.49 33.02
C PHE A 21 -14.52 -53.03 33.04
N HIS A 22 -15.52 -52.68 33.85
CA HIS A 22 -16.00 -51.29 33.97
C HIS A 22 -14.95 -50.37 34.60
N LYS A 23 -14.21 -50.86 35.62
CA LYS A 23 -13.11 -50.12 36.25
C LYS A 23 -11.89 -50.00 35.34
N LEU A 24 -11.56 -51.03 34.56
CA LEU A 24 -10.47 -51.00 33.59
C LEU A 24 -10.79 -50.05 32.42
N ASN A 25 -11.99 -50.13 31.84
CA ASN A 25 -12.43 -49.18 30.81
C ASN A 25 -12.50 -47.75 31.32
N PHE A 26 -12.98 -47.52 32.55
CA PHE A 26 -12.96 -46.19 33.18
C PHE A 26 -11.53 -45.68 33.44
N TRP A 27 -10.61 -46.55 33.85
CA TRP A 27 -9.22 -46.18 34.07
C TRP A 27 -8.47 -45.91 32.76
N VAL A 28 -8.68 -46.74 31.73
CA VAL A 28 -8.14 -46.55 30.37
C VAL A 28 -8.69 -45.27 29.74
N THR A 29 -9.99 -44.99 29.88
CA THR A 29 -10.57 -43.73 29.37
C THR A 29 -10.08 -42.51 30.13
N LYS A 30 -9.94 -42.58 31.46
CA LYS A 30 -9.42 -41.46 32.28
C LYS A 30 -7.93 -41.18 32.04
N THR A 31 -7.13 -42.23 31.87
CA THR A 31 -5.70 -42.12 31.50
C THR A 31 -5.56 -41.60 30.07
N ASN A 32 -6.28 -42.15 29.09
CA ASN A 32 -6.31 -41.64 27.72
C ASN A 32 -6.77 -40.18 27.65
N LEU A 33 -7.76 -39.78 28.45
CA LEU A 33 -8.21 -38.39 28.54
C LEU A 33 -7.14 -37.48 29.17
N GLY A 34 -6.38 -37.98 30.16
CA GLY A 34 -5.24 -37.30 30.76
C GLY A 34 -4.08 -37.11 29.77
N PHE A 35 -3.70 -38.17 29.04
CA PHE A 35 -2.71 -38.12 27.97
C PHE A 35 -3.12 -37.19 26.83
N TYR A 36 -4.39 -37.24 26.42
CA TYR A 36 -4.94 -36.34 25.40
C TYR A 36 -4.89 -34.88 25.84
N LYS A 37 -5.25 -34.56 27.09
CA LYS A 37 -5.14 -33.20 27.64
C LYS A 37 -3.69 -32.73 27.70
N SER A 38 -2.76 -33.60 28.11
CA SER A 38 -1.32 -33.29 28.17
C SER A 38 -0.74 -33.03 26.76
N ALA A 39 -1.01 -33.90 25.79
CA ALA A 39 -0.57 -33.74 24.41
C ALA A 39 -1.18 -32.49 23.74
N LYS A 40 -2.45 -32.19 24.02
CA LYS A 40 -3.11 -30.96 23.55
C LYS A 40 -2.45 -29.71 24.13
N ASN A 41 -2.09 -29.71 25.40
CA ASN A 41 -1.37 -28.61 26.04
C ASN A 41 0.04 -28.43 25.46
N GLN A 42 0.75 -29.52 25.18
CA GLN A 42 2.07 -29.48 24.54
C GLN A 42 2.00 -28.88 23.12
N MET A 43 1.03 -29.31 22.31
CA MET A 43 0.81 -28.75 20.97
C MET A 43 0.45 -27.26 21.02
N GLU A 44 -0.37 -26.86 21.99
CA GLU A 44 -0.74 -25.44 22.13
C GLU A 44 0.47 -24.58 22.54
N HIS A 45 1.27 -25.04 23.49
CA HIS A 45 2.52 -24.39 23.85
C HIS A 45 3.48 -24.28 22.65
N PHE A 46 3.61 -25.35 21.86
CA PHE A 46 4.42 -25.34 20.64
C PHE A 46 3.92 -24.30 19.62
N ARG A 47 2.61 -24.24 19.37
CA ARG A 47 2.00 -23.23 18.48
C ARG A 47 2.23 -21.80 18.95
N VAL A 48 2.20 -21.55 20.26
CA VAL A 48 2.53 -20.24 20.84
C VAL A 48 3.98 -19.87 20.53
N ARG A 49 4.94 -20.80 20.68
CA ARG A 49 6.34 -20.54 20.36
C ARG A 49 6.56 -20.27 18.86
N VAL A 50 5.87 -21.00 17.98
CA VAL A 50 5.89 -20.71 16.53
C VAL A 50 5.42 -19.28 16.26
N LYS A 51 4.28 -18.87 16.85
CA LYS A 51 3.76 -17.49 16.73
C LYS A 51 4.73 -16.44 17.31
N GLN A 52 5.41 -16.77 18.42
CA GLN A 52 6.42 -15.87 19.01
C GLN A 52 7.60 -15.66 18.05
N LEU A 53 8.08 -16.70 17.37
CA LEU A 53 9.14 -16.55 16.38
C LEU A 53 8.67 -15.78 15.14
N GLU A 54 7.46 -16.08 14.64
CA GLU A 54 6.81 -15.32 13.56
C GLU A 54 6.73 -13.82 13.90
N ARG A 55 6.39 -13.49 15.14
CA ARG A 55 6.33 -12.11 15.63
C ARG A 55 7.71 -11.49 15.81
N ARG A 56 8.65 -12.21 16.42
CA ARG A 56 10.05 -11.76 16.59
C ARG A 56 10.66 -11.41 15.23
N ARG A 57 10.34 -12.17 14.18
CA ARG A 57 10.77 -11.87 12.81
C ARG A 57 10.34 -10.48 12.33
N ILE A 58 9.11 -10.05 12.65
CA ILE A 58 8.54 -8.76 12.22
C ILE A 58 9.07 -7.62 13.09
N GLU A 59 9.14 -7.83 14.40
CA GLU A 59 9.49 -6.79 15.37
C GLU A 59 11.00 -6.70 15.64
N TYR A 60 11.82 -7.51 14.97
CA TYR A 60 13.24 -7.70 15.28
C TYR A 60 14.01 -6.38 15.46
N PHE A 61 13.96 -5.51 14.45
CA PHE A 61 14.69 -4.25 14.46
C PHE A 61 14.05 -3.17 15.34
N LEU A 62 12.80 -3.36 15.78
CA LEU A 62 12.19 -2.45 16.76
C LEU A 62 12.81 -2.62 18.16
N PHE A 63 13.29 -3.82 18.46
CA PHE A 63 13.98 -4.13 19.72
C PHE A 63 15.50 -4.11 19.60
N THR A 64 16.02 -4.32 18.38
CA THR A 64 17.46 -4.38 18.09
C THR A 64 17.81 -3.55 16.84
N PRO A 65 17.67 -2.21 16.89
CA PRO A 65 17.79 -1.35 15.70
C PRO A 65 19.20 -1.35 15.08
N ASP A 66 20.23 -1.56 15.89
CA ASP A 66 21.63 -1.50 15.44
C ASP A 66 22.16 -2.83 14.87
N ASN A 67 21.36 -3.90 14.91
CA ASN A 67 21.79 -5.22 14.42
C ASN A 67 21.87 -5.25 12.89
N SER A 68 22.84 -6.01 12.35
CA SER A 68 22.96 -6.22 10.91
C SER A 68 21.91 -7.19 10.37
N LEU A 69 21.69 -7.16 9.05
CA LEU A 69 20.83 -8.12 8.36
C LEU A 69 21.32 -9.57 8.55
N GLU A 70 22.63 -9.80 8.59
CA GLU A 70 23.20 -11.14 8.82
C GLU A 70 22.89 -11.66 10.22
N GLN A 71 22.96 -10.79 11.24
CA GLN A 71 22.63 -11.17 12.61
C GLN A 71 21.13 -11.49 12.73
N TYR A 72 20.27 -10.69 12.11
CA TYR A 72 18.84 -10.98 12.01
C TYR A 72 18.56 -12.36 11.41
N LEU A 73 19.16 -12.66 10.25
CA LEU A 73 18.95 -13.94 9.57
C LEU A 73 19.49 -15.12 10.40
N ARG A 74 20.57 -14.92 11.17
CA ARG A 74 21.11 -15.93 12.08
C ARG A 74 20.15 -16.20 13.24
N ASP A 75 19.69 -15.17 13.93
CA ASP A 75 18.80 -15.30 15.09
C ASP A 75 17.48 -16.00 14.74
N ILE A 76 16.88 -15.64 13.59
CA ILE A 76 15.64 -16.27 13.14
C ILE A 76 15.87 -17.73 12.73
N ARG A 77 17.03 -18.04 12.12
CA ARG A 77 17.41 -19.41 11.75
C ARG A 77 17.65 -20.28 12.97
N GLU A 78 18.34 -19.77 13.98
CA GLU A 78 18.55 -20.46 15.26
C GLU A 78 17.21 -20.77 15.94
N GLY A 79 16.33 -19.77 16.05
CA GLY A 79 14.98 -19.98 16.60
C GLY A 79 14.14 -20.99 15.81
N ALA A 80 14.28 -21.01 14.49
CA ALA A 80 13.61 -22.01 13.65
C ALA A 80 14.20 -23.42 13.87
N SER A 81 15.52 -23.54 14.01
CA SER A 81 16.19 -24.80 14.33
C SER A 81 15.73 -25.37 15.68
N ASP A 82 15.63 -24.53 16.71
CA ASP A 82 15.15 -24.93 18.03
C ASP A 82 13.70 -25.47 17.94
N LEU A 83 12.82 -24.76 17.24
CA LEU A 83 11.44 -25.20 17.03
C LEU A 83 11.35 -26.54 16.27
N LEU A 84 12.23 -26.82 15.32
CA LEU A 84 12.24 -28.09 14.60
C LEU A 84 12.56 -29.27 15.53
N GLN A 85 13.43 -29.07 16.52
CA GLN A 85 13.80 -30.11 17.51
C GLN A 85 12.67 -30.38 18.51
N GLU A 86 11.78 -29.41 18.71
CA GLU A 86 10.69 -29.47 19.69
C GLU A 86 9.35 -29.97 19.12
N ILE A 87 9.29 -30.33 17.84
CA ILE A 87 8.07 -30.84 17.23
C ILE A 87 7.57 -32.07 18.02
N PRO A 88 6.32 -32.07 18.52
CA PRO A 88 5.81 -33.19 19.30
C PRO A 88 5.85 -34.51 18.52
N LEU A 89 6.29 -35.59 19.18
CA LEU A 89 6.48 -36.90 18.53
C LEU A 89 5.16 -37.61 18.20
N ASN A 90 4.13 -37.41 19.03
CA ASN A 90 2.83 -38.11 18.92
C ASN A 90 1.84 -37.37 18.02
N ILE A 91 2.26 -37.03 16.81
CA ILE A 91 1.41 -36.36 15.80
C ILE A 91 1.40 -37.16 14.51
N SER A 92 0.34 -36.96 13.71
CA SER A 92 0.23 -37.60 12.41
C SER A 92 1.33 -37.13 11.46
N VAL A 93 1.72 -37.99 10.51
CA VAL A 93 2.81 -37.71 9.55
C VAL A 93 2.53 -36.43 8.76
N ASP A 94 1.30 -36.23 8.28
CA ASP A 94 0.88 -35.03 7.57
C ASP A 94 1.02 -33.77 8.44
N THR A 95 0.62 -33.83 9.71
CA THR A 95 0.79 -32.70 10.65
C THR A 95 2.26 -32.39 10.89
N LYS A 96 3.10 -33.41 11.03
CA LYS A 96 4.55 -33.24 11.21
C LYS A 96 5.17 -32.54 10.01
N GLN A 97 4.89 -32.99 8.78
CA GLN A 97 5.43 -32.36 7.58
C GLN A 97 4.94 -30.93 7.38
N TYR A 98 3.67 -30.66 7.68
CA TYR A 98 3.14 -29.30 7.69
C TYR A 98 3.90 -28.40 8.68
N LEU A 99 4.11 -28.85 9.92
CA LEU A 99 4.80 -28.04 10.94
C LEU A 99 6.25 -27.75 10.56
N ILE A 100 6.98 -28.74 10.03
CA ILE A 100 8.34 -28.53 9.49
C ILE A 100 8.31 -27.47 8.40
N GLY A 101 7.44 -27.65 7.40
CA GLY A 101 7.27 -26.69 6.31
C GLY A 101 6.96 -25.27 6.81
N LYS A 102 6.01 -25.14 7.74
CA LYS A 102 5.64 -23.85 8.34
C LYS A 102 6.82 -23.17 9.05
N ILE A 103 7.58 -23.92 9.85
CA ILE A 103 8.74 -23.37 10.58
C ILE A 103 9.82 -22.89 9.62
N LEU A 104 10.14 -23.69 8.61
CA LEU A 104 11.07 -23.29 7.55
C LEU A 104 10.55 -22.05 6.80
N ASN A 105 9.23 -21.94 6.60
CA ASN A 105 8.61 -20.77 5.96
C ASN A 105 8.64 -19.49 6.81
N ILE A 106 9.06 -19.54 8.07
CA ILE A 106 9.30 -18.32 8.87
C ILE A 106 10.49 -17.55 8.29
N MET A 107 11.49 -18.24 7.74
CA MET A 107 12.63 -17.59 7.10
C MET A 107 12.16 -16.61 6.00
N PRO A 108 12.72 -15.40 5.89
CA PRO A 108 12.29 -14.43 4.88
C PRO A 108 12.49 -14.92 3.44
N ASP A 109 13.56 -15.68 3.20
CA ASP A 109 13.94 -16.17 1.89
C ASP A 109 13.28 -17.52 1.55
N PHE A 110 13.26 -17.85 0.26
CA PHE A 110 12.75 -19.13 -0.22
C PHE A 110 13.67 -20.29 0.20
N GLU A 111 13.07 -21.39 0.65
CA GLU A 111 13.77 -22.64 0.96
C GLU A 111 13.10 -23.83 0.26
N ALA A 112 13.87 -24.58 -0.54
CA ALA A 112 13.33 -25.71 -1.31
C ALA A 112 12.77 -26.84 -0.43
N LYS A 113 13.41 -27.10 0.72
CA LYS A 113 12.93 -28.09 1.70
C LYS A 113 11.55 -27.73 2.26
N CYS A 114 11.26 -26.44 2.43
CA CYS A 114 9.95 -25.97 2.86
C CYS A 114 8.86 -26.41 1.87
N GLU A 115 9.07 -26.15 0.57
CA GLU A 115 8.13 -26.58 -0.47
C GLU A 115 7.94 -28.10 -0.46
N GLU A 116 9.02 -28.87 -0.37
CA GLU A 116 8.98 -30.33 -0.36
C GLU A 116 8.14 -30.88 0.81
N PHE A 117 8.37 -30.40 2.04
CA PHE A 117 7.63 -30.85 3.21
C PHE A 117 6.14 -30.46 3.16
N LEU A 118 5.83 -29.26 2.65
CA LEU A 118 4.43 -28.84 2.48
C LEU A 118 3.71 -29.69 1.42
N GLU A 119 4.37 -30.05 0.32
CA GLU A 119 3.83 -30.97 -0.68
C GLU A 119 3.66 -32.39 -0.12
N GLN A 120 4.61 -32.89 0.69
CA GLN A 120 4.46 -34.16 1.40
C GLN A 120 3.25 -34.14 2.35
N SER A 121 3.04 -33.05 3.08
CA SER A 121 1.84 -32.89 3.92
C SER A 121 0.55 -32.96 3.10
N LEU A 122 0.50 -32.30 1.94
CA LEU A 122 -0.71 -32.25 1.11
C LEU A 122 -0.97 -33.55 0.37
N ARG A 123 0.07 -34.32 0.03
CA ARG A 123 -0.06 -35.69 -0.51
C ARG A 123 -0.68 -36.64 0.52
N ALA A 124 -0.27 -36.51 1.79
CA ALA A 124 -0.84 -37.32 2.87
C ALA A 124 -2.23 -36.84 3.28
N ASN A 125 -2.50 -35.53 3.23
CA ASN A 125 -3.80 -34.94 3.56
C ASN A 125 -4.05 -33.66 2.76
N SER A 126 -4.81 -33.77 1.68
CA SER A 126 -5.11 -32.68 0.76
C SER A 126 -6.20 -31.72 1.26
N THR A 127 -6.88 -32.03 2.36
CA THR A 127 -7.95 -31.18 2.94
C THR A 127 -7.42 -30.14 3.92
N ARG A 128 -6.13 -30.19 4.29
CA ARG A 128 -5.51 -29.22 5.19
C ARG A 128 -5.34 -27.85 4.52
N THR A 129 -6.28 -26.94 4.78
CA THR A 129 -6.26 -25.54 4.32
C THR A 129 -4.95 -24.84 4.66
N ASP A 130 -4.46 -24.97 5.90
CA ASP A 130 -3.24 -24.27 6.33
C ASP A 130 -2.00 -24.67 5.53
N ALA A 131 -1.89 -25.93 5.09
CA ALA A 131 -0.76 -26.39 4.30
C ALA A 131 -0.78 -25.79 2.88
N TRP A 132 -1.98 -25.61 2.29
CA TRP A 132 -2.13 -24.88 1.03
C TRP A 132 -1.73 -23.41 1.17
N LEU A 133 -2.11 -22.76 2.28
CA LEU A 133 -1.72 -21.37 2.54
C LEU A 133 -0.21 -21.22 2.71
N GLU A 134 0.43 -22.09 3.47
CA GLU A 134 1.89 -22.06 3.64
C GLU A 134 2.62 -22.39 2.33
N LEU A 135 2.14 -23.37 1.55
CA LEU A 135 2.74 -23.73 0.26
C LEU A 135 2.64 -22.55 -0.72
N GLY A 136 1.48 -21.91 -0.80
CA GLY A 136 1.27 -20.73 -1.65
C GLY A 136 2.22 -19.59 -1.31
N GLN A 137 2.50 -19.36 -0.02
CA GLN A 137 3.46 -18.36 0.43
C GLN A 137 4.92 -18.78 0.14
N CYS A 138 5.25 -20.05 0.29
CA CYS A 138 6.57 -20.58 -0.02
C CYS A 138 6.90 -20.36 -1.51
N VAL A 139 6.02 -20.79 -2.42
CA VAL A 139 6.23 -20.64 -3.87
C VAL A 139 6.13 -19.19 -4.33
N TRP A 140 5.41 -18.34 -3.59
CA TRP A 140 5.43 -16.88 -3.78
C TRP A 140 6.83 -16.30 -3.58
N LYS A 141 7.56 -16.73 -2.54
CA LYS A 141 8.93 -16.26 -2.27
C LYS A 141 9.88 -16.62 -3.42
N ARG A 142 9.64 -17.74 -4.11
CA ARG A 142 10.37 -18.11 -5.35
C ARG A 142 9.97 -17.27 -6.57
N GLY A 143 8.85 -16.55 -6.51
CA GLY A 143 8.31 -15.74 -7.60
C GLY A 143 7.33 -16.45 -8.54
N ASP A 144 6.95 -17.69 -8.22
CA ASP A 144 5.95 -18.47 -8.95
C ASP A 144 4.52 -18.07 -8.52
N LEU A 145 4.09 -16.93 -9.06
CA LEU A 145 2.78 -16.36 -8.75
C LEU A 145 1.61 -17.22 -9.23
N VAL A 146 1.81 -18.05 -10.26
CA VAL A 146 0.76 -18.90 -10.82
C VAL A 146 0.50 -20.06 -9.88
N LYS A 147 1.57 -20.75 -9.43
CA LYS A 147 1.45 -21.81 -8.42
C LYS A 147 0.93 -21.25 -7.10
N ALA A 148 1.40 -20.07 -6.68
CA ALA A 148 0.88 -19.42 -5.46
C ALA A 148 -0.63 -19.14 -5.54
N HIS A 149 -1.09 -18.57 -6.66
CA HIS A 149 -2.52 -18.34 -6.90
C HIS A 149 -3.32 -19.65 -6.84
N ALA A 150 -2.84 -20.71 -7.47
CA ALA A 150 -3.49 -22.02 -7.44
C ALA A 150 -3.62 -22.54 -5.99
N CYS A 151 -2.55 -22.50 -5.20
CA CYS A 151 -2.58 -22.92 -3.80
C CYS A 151 -3.57 -22.09 -2.96
N PHE A 152 -3.60 -20.76 -3.12
CA PHE A 152 -4.56 -19.93 -2.38
C PHE A 152 -6.00 -20.17 -2.81
N LYS A 153 -6.23 -20.44 -4.10
CA LYS A 153 -7.56 -20.79 -4.61
C LYS A 153 -8.04 -22.11 -3.99
N GLU A 154 -7.19 -23.14 -3.98
CA GLU A 154 -7.49 -24.43 -3.33
C GLU A 154 -7.80 -24.26 -1.83
N ALA A 155 -7.08 -23.37 -1.14
CA ALA A 155 -7.37 -23.04 0.25
C ALA A 155 -8.75 -22.39 0.42
N VAL A 156 -9.10 -21.40 -0.41
CA VAL A 156 -10.41 -20.71 -0.35
C VAL A 156 -11.56 -21.68 -0.64
N GLU A 157 -11.42 -22.57 -1.63
CA GLU A 157 -12.45 -23.56 -1.98
C GLU A 157 -12.79 -24.52 -0.84
N ARG A 158 -11.82 -24.79 0.05
CA ARG A 158 -12.02 -25.61 1.26
C ARG A 158 -12.58 -24.79 2.42
N GLU A 159 -11.95 -23.64 2.66
CA GLU A 159 -12.33 -22.75 3.74
C GLU A 159 -12.15 -21.29 3.30
N HIS A 160 -13.25 -20.55 3.27
CA HIS A 160 -13.28 -19.11 3.04
C HIS A 160 -12.76 -18.35 4.28
N SER A 161 -11.55 -18.66 4.74
CA SER A 161 -10.91 -17.96 5.84
C SER A 161 -10.51 -16.54 5.40
N PRO A 162 -10.59 -15.54 6.29
CA PRO A 162 -10.16 -14.18 5.97
C PRO A 162 -8.71 -14.10 5.46
N LYS A 163 -7.82 -14.95 6.00
CA LYS A 163 -6.43 -15.05 5.54
C LYS A 163 -6.36 -15.58 4.10
N ALA A 164 -7.02 -16.70 3.79
CA ALA A 164 -7.02 -17.28 2.44
C ALA A 164 -7.50 -16.28 1.37
N LEU A 165 -8.63 -15.60 1.64
CA LEU A 165 -9.20 -14.60 0.75
C LEU A 165 -8.25 -13.42 0.49
N CYS A 166 -7.57 -12.93 1.53
CA CYS A 166 -6.61 -11.84 1.38
C CYS A 166 -5.35 -12.24 0.60
N LEU A 167 -4.88 -13.48 0.77
CA LEU A 167 -3.73 -14.02 0.02
C LEU A 167 -4.07 -14.29 -1.44
N LEU A 168 -5.28 -14.80 -1.72
CA LEU A 168 -5.77 -14.93 -3.08
C LEU A 168 -5.89 -13.55 -3.77
N SER A 169 -6.41 -12.54 -3.05
CA SER A 169 -6.43 -11.16 -3.53
C SER A 169 -5.02 -10.63 -3.85
N ALA A 170 -4.03 -10.90 -3.00
CA ALA A 170 -2.63 -10.54 -3.27
C ALA A 170 -2.10 -11.18 -4.55
N ALA A 171 -2.41 -12.46 -4.78
CA ALA A 171 -1.99 -13.17 -5.99
C ALA A 171 -2.67 -12.64 -7.26
N LEU A 172 -3.97 -12.36 -7.21
CA LEU A 172 -4.70 -11.73 -8.30
C LEU A 172 -4.09 -10.36 -8.66
N ARG A 173 -3.75 -9.53 -7.66
CA ARG A 173 -3.06 -8.25 -7.92
C ARG A 173 -1.75 -8.46 -8.65
N ALA A 174 -0.89 -9.35 -8.16
CA ALA A 174 0.42 -9.57 -8.75
C ALA A 174 0.35 -10.17 -10.17
N LEU A 175 -0.59 -11.10 -10.42
CA LEU A 175 -0.84 -11.63 -11.75
C LEU A 175 -1.45 -10.59 -12.70
N SER A 176 -2.34 -9.72 -12.22
CA SER A 176 -2.97 -8.68 -13.06
C SER A 176 -1.93 -7.72 -13.65
N ASN A 177 -0.82 -7.48 -12.94
CA ASN A 177 0.29 -6.67 -13.45
C ASN A 177 1.09 -7.36 -14.57
N ARG A 178 1.07 -8.70 -14.64
CA ARG A 178 1.62 -9.47 -15.76
C ARG A 178 0.63 -9.60 -16.93
N CYS A 179 -0.64 -9.27 -16.72
CA CYS A 179 -1.68 -9.33 -17.76
C CYS A 179 -1.52 -8.17 -18.75
N VAL A 180 -1.52 -8.48 -20.05
CA VAL A 180 -1.38 -7.47 -21.13
C VAL A 180 -2.71 -6.79 -21.44
N ASP A 181 -3.82 -7.52 -21.34
CA ASP A 181 -5.14 -6.97 -21.57
C ASP A 181 -5.61 -6.11 -20.39
N GLY A 182 -5.91 -4.85 -20.66
CA GLY A 182 -6.41 -3.92 -19.66
C GLY A 182 -7.79 -4.30 -19.11
N GLY A 183 -8.65 -4.91 -19.94
CA GLY A 183 -9.97 -5.38 -19.53
C GLY A 183 -9.86 -6.50 -18.51
N GLN A 184 -9.14 -7.57 -18.86
CA GLN A 184 -8.87 -8.68 -17.97
C GLN A 184 -8.13 -8.24 -16.69
N ARG A 185 -7.15 -7.34 -16.79
CA ARG A 185 -6.46 -6.77 -15.62
C ARG A 185 -7.45 -6.16 -14.62
N VAL A 186 -8.40 -5.35 -15.08
CA VAL A 186 -9.42 -4.74 -14.22
C VAL A 186 -10.38 -5.78 -13.64
N GLN A 187 -10.73 -6.82 -14.39
CA GLN A 187 -11.57 -7.92 -13.89
C GLN A 187 -10.92 -8.66 -12.72
N MET A 188 -9.64 -9.03 -12.85
CA MET A 188 -8.86 -9.67 -11.78
C MET A 188 -8.81 -8.79 -10.52
N LEU A 189 -8.65 -7.48 -10.69
CA LEU A 189 -8.63 -6.52 -9.56
C LEU A 189 -10.01 -6.37 -8.91
N ASN A 190 -11.09 -6.43 -9.67
CA ASN A 190 -12.44 -6.44 -9.10
C ASN A 190 -12.72 -7.73 -8.31
N GLU A 191 -12.20 -8.87 -8.76
CA GLU A 191 -12.25 -10.12 -8.00
C GLU A 191 -11.45 -10.03 -6.70
N ALA A 192 -10.23 -9.49 -6.76
CA ALA A 192 -9.41 -9.24 -5.60
C ALA A 192 -10.10 -8.34 -4.54
N ILE A 193 -10.88 -7.34 -4.98
CA ILE A 193 -11.69 -6.48 -4.10
C ILE A 193 -12.81 -7.30 -3.43
N ARG A 194 -13.53 -8.13 -4.18
CA ARG A 194 -14.60 -8.99 -3.62
C ARG A 194 -14.05 -9.92 -2.53
N ASN A 195 -12.89 -10.54 -2.77
CA ASN A 195 -12.24 -11.41 -1.80
C ASN A 195 -11.90 -10.64 -0.50
N CYS A 196 -11.33 -9.43 -0.60
CA CYS A 196 -11.05 -8.61 0.58
C CYS A 196 -12.31 -8.17 1.33
N GLN A 197 -13.39 -7.81 0.60
CA GLN A 197 -14.66 -7.44 1.21
C GLN A 197 -15.29 -8.62 1.95
N GLU A 198 -15.27 -9.81 1.36
CA GLU A 198 -15.73 -11.04 2.02
C GLU A 198 -14.91 -11.33 3.29
N ALA A 199 -13.58 -11.17 3.24
CA ALA A 199 -12.72 -11.34 4.41
C ALA A 199 -13.12 -10.41 5.57
N LEU A 200 -13.46 -9.15 5.28
CA LEU A 200 -13.93 -8.18 6.28
C LEU A 200 -15.31 -8.52 6.85
N LEU A 201 -16.22 -9.04 6.02
CA LEU A 201 -17.55 -9.48 6.46
C LEU A 201 -17.46 -10.67 7.42
N ARG A 202 -16.56 -11.63 7.13
CA ARG A 202 -16.35 -12.82 7.95
C ARG A 202 -15.66 -12.53 9.27
N HIS A 203 -14.73 -11.57 9.31
CA HIS A 203 -13.95 -11.25 10.51
C HIS A 203 -14.43 -9.97 11.23
N ARG A 204 -15.74 -9.85 11.49
CA ARG A 204 -16.41 -8.75 12.26
C ARG A 204 -15.59 -7.43 12.32
N LYS A 205 -15.22 -6.89 11.16
CA LYS A 205 -14.49 -5.61 10.96
C LYS A 205 -13.17 -5.39 11.73
N SER A 206 -12.56 -6.42 12.33
CA SER A 206 -11.33 -6.29 13.15
C SER A 206 -10.13 -7.01 12.55
N TYR A 207 -9.93 -6.86 11.23
CA TYR A 207 -8.84 -7.53 10.52
C TYR A 207 -8.01 -6.54 9.69
N ALA A 208 -6.98 -5.98 10.34
CA ALA A 208 -6.08 -4.98 9.76
C ALA A 208 -5.50 -5.42 8.41
N PHE A 209 -5.13 -6.70 8.27
CA PHE A 209 -4.59 -7.26 7.04
C PHE A 209 -5.57 -7.23 5.87
N ALA A 210 -6.87 -7.39 6.09
CA ALA A 210 -7.86 -7.26 5.02
C ALA A 210 -8.02 -5.82 4.56
N TYR A 211 -8.01 -4.84 5.47
CA TYR A 211 -7.99 -3.42 5.09
C TYR A 211 -6.74 -3.06 4.31
N TYR A 212 -5.58 -3.54 4.75
CA TYR A 212 -4.31 -3.40 4.03
C TYR A 212 -4.37 -4.02 2.62
N SER A 213 -4.86 -5.26 2.50
CA SER A 213 -4.98 -5.95 1.21
C SER A 213 -5.98 -5.23 0.29
N LEU A 214 -7.10 -4.75 0.85
CA LEU A 214 -8.10 -3.95 0.13
C LEU A 214 -7.51 -2.63 -0.40
N ALA A 215 -6.75 -1.91 0.44
CA ALA A 215 -6.11 -0.65 0.09
C ALA A 215 -5.17 -0.82 -1.11
N ASN A 216 -4.30 -1.85 -1.07
CA ASN A 216 -3.42 -2.19 -2.19
C ASN A 216 -4.18 -2.57 -3.46
N THR A 217 -5.37 -3.17 -3.32
CA THR A 217 -6.20 -3.54 -4.47
C THR A 217 -6.87 -2.33 -5.11
N PHE A 218 -7.38 -1.39 -4.31
CA PHE A 218 -7.87 -0.12 -4.82
C PHE A 218 -6.76 0.66 -5.51
N LEU A 219 -5.58 0.71 -4.93
CA LEU A 219 -4.44 1.39 -5.53
C LEU A 219 -4.03 0.74 -6.87
N ALA A 220 -3.93 -0.59 -6.93
CA ALA A 220 -3.67 -1.29 -8.18
C ALA A 220 -4.75 -1.01 -9.25
N ARG A 221 -6.03 -0.96 -8.86
CA ARG A 221 -7.15 -0.64 -9.77
C ARG A 221 -7.13 0.80 -10.24
N PHE A 222 -6.79 1.74 -9.37
CA PHE A 222 -6.56 3.15 -9.71
C PHE A 222 -5.57 3.28 -10.86
N PHE A 223 -4.43 2.58 -10.77
CA PHE A 223 -3.42 2.59 -11.82
C PHE A 223 -3.85 1.82 -13.08
N ALA A 224 -4.51 0.66 -12.93
CA ALA A 224 -5.03 -0.11 -14.07
C ALA A 224 -6.06 0.67 -14.89
N ARG A 225 -6.86 1.52 -14.23
CA ARG A 225 -7.83 2.44 -14.86
C ARG A 225 -7.22 3.76 -15.32
N GLN A 226 -5.88 3.83 -15.43
CA GLN A 226 -5.16 5.02 -15.88
C GLN A 226 -5.53 6.28 -15.08
N GLN A 227 -5.77 6.12 -13.77
CA GLN A 227 -6.05 7.22 -12.85
C GLN A 227 -7.26 8.06 -13.27
N SER A 228 -8.22 7.47 -14.00
CA SER A 228 -9.37 8.18 -14.58
C SER A 228 -10.31 8.82 -13.54
N SER A 229 -10.30 8.32 -12.30
CA SER A 229 -11.06 8.86 -11.17
C SER A 229 -10.22 8.80 -9.90
N GLY A 230 -10.32 9.84 -9.07
CA GLY A 230 -9.67 9.89 -7.75
C GLY A 230 -10.30 9.00 -6.69
N GLN A 231 -11.46 8.39 -6.98
CA GLN A 231 -12.22 7.58 -6.02
C GLN A 231 -11.41 6.39 -5.48
N ASP A 232 -10.76 5.62 -6.37
CA ASP A 232 -9.97 4.46 -5.94
C ASP A 232 -8.75 4.88 -5.10
N LEU A 233 -8.14 6.05 -5.37
CA LEU A 233 -7.07 6.58 -4.53
C LEU A 233 -7.59 6.97 -3.14
N SER A 234 -8.75 7.64 -3.06
CA SER A 234 -9.39 7.97 -1.77
C SER A 234 -9.69 6.71 -0.96
N LEU A 235 -10.34 5.72 -1.60
CA LEU A 235 -10.67 4.44 -0.97
C LEU A 235 -9.41 3.71 -0.49
N ALA A 236 -8.31 3.76 -1.24
CA ALA A 236 -7.03 3.19 -0.83
C ALA A 236 -6.47 3.89 0.42
N LEU A 237 -6.43 5.23 0.42
CA LEU A 237 -5.92 6.03 1.54
C LEU A 237 -6.73 5.80 2.82
N ASP A 238 -8.06 5.74 2.71
CA ASP A 238 -8.95 5.45 3.83
C ASP A 238 -8.72 4.04 4.37
N ALA A 239 -8.64 3.04 3.49
CA ALA A 239 -8.40 1.66 3.89
C ALA A 239 -7.03 1.47 4.56
N PHE A 240 -5.95 2.13 4.10
CA PHE A 240 -4.66 2.13 4.80
C PHE A 240 -4.76 2.76 6.19
N ALA A 241 -5.43 3.90 6.31
CA ALA A 241 -5.63 4.55 7.59
C ALA A 241 -6.45 3.69 8.55
N THR A 242 -7.48 2.99 8.06
CA THR A 242 -8.26 2.03 8.85
C THR A 242 -7.41 0.85 9.29
N ALA A 243 -6.57 0.30 8.41
CA ALA A 243 -5.68 -0.81 8.76
C ALA A 243 -4.77 -0.48 9.94
N LEU A 244 -4.18 0.73 9.96
CA LEU A 244 -3.32 1.19 11.05
C LEU A 244 -4.06 1.45 12.37
N LYS A 245 -5.34 1.81 12.30
CA LYS A 245 -6.20 2.06 13.48
C LYS A 245 -6.86 0.79 14.01
N THR A 246 -6.86 -0.29 13.23
CA THR A 246 -7.52 -1.55 13.60
C THR A 246 -6.58 -2.34 14.52
N PRO A 247 -6.93 -2.58 15.78
CA PRO A 247 -6.10 -3.40 16.67
C PRO A 247 -6.08 -4.86 16.19
N ILE A 248 -4.96 -5.56 16.41
CA ILE A 248 -4.91 -7.01 16.20
C ILE A 248 -5.64 -7.67 17.38
N CYS A 249 -6.79 -8.31 17.12
CA CYS A 249 -7.38 -9.25 18.10
C CYS A 249 -6.52 -10.51 18.12
N SER A 250 -6.07 -10.92 19.31
CA SER A 250 -5.29 -12.15 19.43
C SER A 250 -6.15 -13.35 19.02
N ALA A 251 -5.61 -14.27 18.21
CA ALA A 251 -6.33 -15.45 17.74
C ALA A 251 -6.88 -16.37 18.87
N ASN A 252 -6.44 -16.17 20.11
CA ASN A 252 -6.96 -16.91 21.27
C ASN A 252 -8.38 -16.48 21.69
N GLU A 253 -8.88 -15.34 21.22
CA GLU A 253 -10.17 -14.78 21.65
C GLU A 253 -11.39 -15.35 20.90
N LEU A 254 -11.19 -15.93 19.70
CA LEU A 254 -12.29 -16.51 18.92
C LEU A 254 -12.70 -17.92 19.39
N ALA A 255 -11.84 -18.62 20.13
CA ALA A 255 -12.13 -19.97 20.65
C ALA A 255 -12.76 -19.96 22.05
N THR A 256 -12.51 -18.94 22.88
CA THR A 256 -12.99 -18.90 24.28
C THR A 256 -14.35 -18.21 24.44
N ASN A 257 -14.72 -17.30 23.52
CA ASN A 257 -15.91 -16.46 23.68
C ASN A 257 -17.20 -17.10 23.15
N ALA A 258 -17.14 -18.31 22.60
CA ALA A 258 -18.33 -19.12 22.32
C ALA A 258 -18.84 -19.89 23.56
N ALA A 259 -18.03 -20.02 24.62
CA ALA A 259 -18.38 -20.83 25.80
C ALA A 259 -18.77 -20.01 27.04
N ASN A 260 -18.35 -18.74 27.16
CA ASN A 260 -18.56 -17.94 28.36
C ASN A 260 -19.25 -16.60 28.04
N ALA A 261 -20.52 -16.66 27.67
CA ALA A 261 -21.40 -15.49 27.63
C ALA A 261 -21.89 -15.18 29.07
N GLY A 262 -21.05 -14.52 29.86
CA GLY A 262 -21.47 -14.03 31.17
C GLY A 262 -20.33 -13.90 32.16
N THR A 263 -19.51 -12.86 32.03
CA THR A 263 -18.95 -12.10 33.17
C THR A 263 -18.12 -10.94 32.64
N THR A 264 -18.64 -9.74 32.83
CA THR A 264 -17.96 -8.48 32.55
C THR A 264 -16.92 -8.24 33.63
N GLN A 265 -15.64 -8.37 33.30
CA GLN A 265 -14.57 -7.69 34.04
C GLN A 265 -13.60 -7.04 33.05
N HIS A 266 -13.48 -5.72 33.19
CA HIS A 266 -12.54 -4.86 32.50
C HIS A 266 -11.10 -5.26 32.83
N GLN A 267 -10.52 -6.19 32.07
CA GLN A 267 -9.07 -6.23 31.90
C GLN A 267 -8.74 -5.29 30.74
N GLN A 268 -7.89 -4.30 30.99
CA GLN A 268 -7.26 -3.48 29.95
C GLN A 268 -6.45 -4.42 29.05
N GLN A 269 -7.09 -4.90 27.99
CA GLN A 269 -6.50 -5.76 26.97
C GLN A 269 -5.43 -4.97 26.22
N GLN A 270 -4.19 -5.47 26.25
CA GLN A 270 -3.08 -4.90 25.47
C GLN A 270 -3.33 -5.18 23.99
N GLN A 271 -4.02 -4.26 23.32
CA GLN A 271 -4.19 -4.28 21.87
C GLN A 271 -2.83 -4.12 21.19
N LEU A 272 -2.42 -5.13 20.42
CA LEU A 272 -1.15 -5.09 19.72
C LEU A 272 -1.30 -4.34 18.39
N PRO A 273 -0.37 -3.43 18.06
CA PRO A 273 -0.43 -2.67 16.82
C PRO A 273 -0.17 -3.59 15.60
N PHE A 274 -0.84 -3.30 14.49
CA PHE A 274 -0.53 -3.95 13.21
C PHE A 274 0.81 -3.43 12.66
N ILE A 275 1.84 -4.27 12.69
CA ILE A 275 3.20 -3.92 12.25
C ILE A 275 3.46 -4.57 10.90
N ASN A 276 3.61 -3.75 9.87
CA ASN A 276 3.94 -4.20 8.53
C ASN A 276 4.71 -3.09 7.77
N PRO A 277 6.01 -3.27 7.47
CA PRO A 277 6.80 -2.26 6.77
C PRO A 277 6.26 -2.00 5.34
N ASP A 278 5.73 -3.03 4.66
CA ASP A 278 5.15 -2.91 3.32
C ASP A 278 3.86 -2.07 3.31
N LEU A 279 3.08 -2.10 4.40
CA LEU A 279 1.93 -1.20 4.56
C LEU A 279 2.39 0.25 4.55
N HIS A 280 3.38 0.58 5.37
CA HIS A 280 3.90 1.93 5.47
C HIS A 280 4.50 2.39 4.13
N LEU A 281 5.24 1.53 3.43
CA LEU A 281 5.71 1.84 2.07
C LEU A 281 4.55 2.11 1.12
N SER A 282 3.57 1.19 1.02
CA SER A 282 2.45 1.30 0.09
C SER A 282 1.58 2.53 0.37
N TYR A 283 1.34 2.81 1.65
CA TYR A 283 0.59 3.98 2.08
C TYR A 283 1.35 5.28 1.79
N GLY A 284 2.65 5.30 2.09
CA GLY A 284 3.55 6.42 1.78
C GLY A 284 3.55 6.75 0.29
N LEU A 285 3.62 5.74 -0.58
CA LEU A 285 3.55 5.93 -2.03
C LEU A 285 2.19 6.47 -2.50
N ALA A 286 1.09 5.98 -1.94
CA ALA A 286 -0.26 6.51 -2.23
C ALA A 286 -0.40 7.98 -1.80
N LEU A 287 0.09 8.31 -0.60
CA LEU A 287 0.13 9.67 -0.08
C LEU A 287 1.02 10.58 -0.93
N TYR A 288 2.19 10.09 -1.36
CA TYR A 288 3.13 10.81 -2.21
C TYR A 288 2.51 11.12 -3.58
N TYR A 289 1.88 10.13 -4.22
CA TYR A 289 1.10 10.36 -5.44
C TYR A 289 -0.02 11.39 -5.20
N GLY A 290 -0.66 11.32 -4.03
CA GLY A 290 -1.64 12.28 -3.53
C GLY A 290 -1.11 13.69 -3.24
N GLN A 291 0.22 13.90 -3.27
CA GLN A 291 0.93 15.11 -2.84
C GLN A 291 0.75 15.46 -1.36
N PHE A 292 0.41 14.48 -0.53
CA PHE A 292 0.44 14.57 0.93
C PHE A 292 1.85 14.29 1.46
N TYR A 293 2.82 15.10 1.04
CA TYR A 293 4.25 14.81 1.19
C TYR A 293 4.72 14.61 2.63
N ALA A 294 4.27 15.44 3.58
CA ALA A 294 4.61 15.29 4.99
C ALA A 294 4.20 13.91 5.53
N LYS A 295 2.95 13.51 5.27
CA LYS A 295 2.44 12.19 5.64
C LYS A 295 3.21 11.08 4.94
N ALA A 296 3.54 11.25 3.66
CA ALA A 296 4.30 10.25 2.89
C ALA A 296 5.68 10.00 3.50
N LEU A 297 6.45 11.06 3.79
CA LEU A 297 7.76 10.94 4.43
C LEU A 297 7.68 10.26 5.80
N ALA A 298 6.68 10.59 6.62
CA ALA A 298 6.45 9.94 7.91
C ALA A 298 6.21 8.42 7.76
N GLN A 299 5.45 8.01 6.74
CA GLN A 299 5.24 6.59 6.46
C GLN A 299 6.53 5.90 5.99
N PHE A 300 7.33 6.52 5.11
CA PHE A 300 8.61 5.93 4.69
C PHE A 300 9.59 5.79 5.87
N ARG A 301 9.70 6.79 6.74
CA ARG A 301 10.49 6.69 7.99
C ARG A 301 10.02 5.53 8.85
N ARG A 302 8.70 5.39 9.01
CA ARG A 302 8.12 4.30 9.81
C ARG A 302 8.42 2.92 9.22
N ALA A 303 8.41 2.77 7.90
CA ALA A 303 8.83 1.53 7.24
C ALA A 303 10.30 1.21 7.56
N LEU A 304 11.18 2.21 7.51
CA LEU A 304 12.61 2.07 7.83
C LEU A 304 12.89 1.84 9.32
N THR A 305 12.04 2.33 10.22
CA THR A 305 12.12 1.97 11.64
C THR A 305 11.81 0.49 11.87
N ILE A 306 10.85 -0.07 11.14
CA ILE A 306 10.47 -1.49 11.26
C ILE A 306 11.49 -2.40 10.56
N GLU A 307 11.97 -2.00 9.38
CA GLU A 307 12.96 -2.74 8.59
C GLU A 307 14.02 -1.76 8.03
N PRO A 308 15.14 -1.52 8.76
CA PRO A 308 16.19 -0.58 8.35
C PRO A 308 16.85 -0.93 7.01
N HIS A 309 16.90 -2.22 6.70
CA HIS A 309 17.47 -2.76 5.46
C HIS A 309 16.45 -2.81 4.31
N PHE A 310 15.29 -2.15 4.45
CA PHE A 310 14.25 -2.13 3.42
C PHE A 310 14.64 -1.20 2.25
N GLY A 311 15.48 -1.71 1.36
CA GLY A 311 16.09 -0.91 0.29
C GLY A 311 15.08 -0.21 -0.63
N GLN A 312 13.85 -0.72 -0.80
CA GLN A 312 12.82 -0.01 -1.55
C GLN A 312 12.31 1.22 -0.80
N ALA A 313 12.01 1.11 0.50
CA ALA A 313 11.58 2.25 1.32
C ALA A 313 12.66 3.33 1.41
N GLN A 314 13.93 2.91 1.55
CA GLN A 314 15.07 3.83 1.57
C GLN A 314 15.16 4.65 0.27
N ARG A 315 15.13 3.97 -0.88
CA ARG A 315 15.16 4.64 -2.19
C ARG A 315 14.00 5.63 -2.38
N GLN A 316 12.79 5.26 -1.94
CA GLN A 316 11.62 6.14 -2.05
C GLN A 316 11.72 7.35 -1.12
N PHE A 317 12.24 7.16 0.10
CA PHE A 317 12.50 8.25 1.04
C PHE A 317 13.54 9.24 0.48
N ASP A 318 14.66 8.74 -0.02
CA ASP A 318 15.75 9.57 -0.57
C ASP A 318 15.32 10.30 -1.85
N SER A 319 14.60 9.61 -2.75
CA SER A 319 14.03 10.23 -3.96
C SER A 319 13.06 11.35 -3.60
N ALA A 320 12.12 11.10 -2.68
CA ALA A 320 11.16 12.10 -2.22
C ALA A 320 11.84 13.32 -1.62
N ARG A 321 12.87 13.12 -0.79
CA ARG A 321 13.64 14.21 -0.16
C ARG A 321 14.38 15.04 -1.19
N THR A 322 15.07 14.39 -2.13
CA THR A 322 15.80 15.03 -3.23
C THR A 322 14.85 15.86 -4.09
N PHE A 323 13.70 15.28 -4.47
CA PHE A 323 12.67 15.96 -5.24
C PHE A 323 12.12 17.20 -4.52
N LEU A 324 11.78 17.09 -3.23
CA LEU A 324 11.22 18.19 -2.45
C LEU A 324 12.23 19.34 -2.27
N CYS A 325 13.51 19.03 -2.07
CA CYS A 325 14.57 20.05 -2.04
C CYS A 325 14.73 20.74 -3.41
N ALA A 326 14.73 19.98 -4.51
CA ALA A 326 14.78 20.54 -5.85
C ALA A 326 13.56 21.43 -6.14
N LEU A 327 12.37 21.02 -5.71
CA LEU A 327 11.13 21.79 -5.81
C LEU A 327 11.22 23.10 -5.04
N ARG A 328 11.65 23.06 -3.77
CA ARG A 328 11.86 24.25 -2.94
C ARG A 328 12.81 25.23 -3.59
N ASN A 329 13.94 24.75 -4.09
CA ASN A 329 14.96 25.58 -4.72
C ASN A 329 14.46 26.18 -6.03
N GLY A 330 13.75 25.40 -6.86
CA GLY A 330 13.14 25.87 -8.09
C GLY A 330 12.13 27.00 -7.86
N LEU A 331 11.28 26.86 -6.83
CA LEU A 331 10.32 27.88 -6.42
C LEU A 331 11.02 29.14 -5.87
N ARG A 332 11.95 28.99 -4.92
CA ARG A 332 12.70 30.11 -4.31
C ARG A 332 13.44 30.96 -5.35
N ARG A 333 14.06 30.30 -6.33
CA ARG A 333 14.86 30.98 -7.37
C ARG A 333 14.05 31.37 -8.61
N LYS A 334 12.71 31.22 -8.58
CA LYS A 334 11.82 31.49 -9.72
C LYS A 334 12.30 30.84 -11.03
N GLY A 335 12.73 29.58 -10.95
CA GLY A 335 13.29 28.84 -12.08
C GLY A 335 14.69 29.29 -12.55
N ASN A 336 15.44 30.00 -11.71
CA ASN A 336 16.74 30.63 -12.02
C ASN A 336 16.65 31.69 -13.13
N ILE A 337 15.52 32.40 -13.25
CA ILE A 337 15.35 33.49 -14.21
C ILE A 337 15.85 34.82 -13.62
N ALA A 338 16.70 35.53 -14.37
CA ALA A 338 17.17 36.85 -13.99
C ALA A 338 16.01 37.85 -13.79
N LYS A 339 16.10 38.72 -12.76
CA LYS A 339 15.06 39.69 -12.38
C LYS A 339 14.54 40.53 -13.57
N ARG A 340 15.43 40.95 -14.49
CA ARG A 340 15.04 41.71 -15.71
C ARG A 340 14.18 40.89 -16.67
N ARG A 341 14.55 39.64 -16.93
CA ARG A 341 13.80 38.73 -17.80
C ARG A 341 12.46 38.35 -17.17
N LEU A 342 12.43 38.16 -15.85
CA LEU A 342 11.20 37.91 -15.11
C LEU A 342 10.18 39.04 -15.29
N ARG A 343 10.60 40.31 -15.11
CA ARG A 343 9.74 41.48 -15.36
C ARG A 343 9.20 41.49 -16.79
N SER A 344 10.06 41.28 -17.78
CA SER A 344 9.63 41.17 -19.19
C SER A 344 8.60 40.05 -19.43
N LEU A 345 8.74 38.89 -18.76
CA LEU A 345 7.75 37.81 -18.83
C LEU A 345 6.44 38.15 -18.12
N VAL A 346 6.43 39.02 -17.13
CA VAL A 346 5.19 39.51 -16.49
C VAL A 346 4.53 40.58 -17.36
N ASP A 347 5.30 41.52 -17.90
CA ASP A 347 4.79 42.62 -18.72
C ASP A 347 4.15 42.13 -20.04
N THR A 348 4.69 41.03 -20.59
CA THR A 348 4.17 40.38 -21.81
C THR A 348 3.09 39.34 -21.51
N PHE A 349 2.63 39.22 -20.25
CA PHE A 349 1.54 38.32 -19.89
C PHE A 349 0.23 38.89 -20.44
N PRO A 350 -0.60 38.13 -21.18
CA PRO A 350 -1.83 38.67 -21.78
C PRO A 350 -2.71 39.35 -20.73
N LYS A 351 -3.06 40.63 -20.88
CA LYS A 351 -3.83 41.41 -19.88
C LYS A 351 -5.24 40.86 -19.61
N SER A 352 -5.79 40.10 -20.55
CA SER A 352 -7.01 39.30 -20.37
C SER A 352 -6.87 38.03 -21.23
N ALA A 353 -7.69 37.01 -20.96
CA ALA A 353 -7.86 35.91 -21.91
C ALA A 353 -8.39 36.51 -23.22
N SER A 354 -7.77 36.16 -24.35
CA SER A 354 -8.27 36.60 -25.66
C SER A 354 -9.70 36.12 -25.90
N ILE A 355 -10.44 36.77 -26.79
CA ILE A 355 -11.80 36.36 -27.16
C ILE A 355 -11.81 34.91 -27.64
N ASP A 356 -10.79 34.51 -28.41
CA ASP A 356 -10.63 33.14 -28.89
C ASP A 356 -10.32 32.16 -27.76
N GLU A 357 -9.47 32.53 -26.80
CA GLU A 357 -9.23 31.72 -25.60
C GLU A 357 -10.51 31.58 -24.77
N ARG A 358 -11.26 32.66 -24.52
CA ARG A 358 -12.55 32.58 -23.82
C ARG A 358 -13.53 31.67 -24.55
N ARG A 359 -13.67 31.82 -25.87
CA ARG A 359 -14.56 30.99 -26.69
C ARG A 359 -14.12 29.52 -26.71
N LEU A 360 -12.83 29.25 -26.74
CA LEU A 360 -12.27 27.90 -26.65
C LEU A 360 -12.49 27.29 -25.27
N LEU A 361 -12.28 28.08 -24.21
CA LEU A 361 -12.55 27.68 -22.83
C LEU A 361 -14.03 27.40 -22.62
N GLU A 362 -14.92 28.28 -23.09
CA GLU A 362 -16.37 28.10 -23.07
C GLU A 362 -16.81 26.87 -23.87
N LYS A 363 -16.17 26.56 -25.01
CA LYS A 363 -16.41 25.32 -25.76
C LYS A 363 -15.87 24.07 -25.05
N HIS A 364 -14.76 24.20 -24.33
CA HIS A 364 -14.16 23.09 -23.55
C HIS A 364 -14.94 22.83 -22.25
N VAL A 365 -15.58 23.87 -21.71
CA VAL A 365 -16.42 23.85 -20.50
C VAL A 365 -17.87 23.48 -20.81
N GLY A 366 -18.43 24.04 -21.87
CA GLY A 366 -19.76 23.78 -22.41
C GLY A 366 -19.72 22.64 -23.42
N GLY A 367 -19.98 21.42 -22.96
CA GLY A 367 -20.16 20.28 -23.86
C GLY A 367 -21.35 20.51 -24.80
N GLY A 368 -21.12 20.46 -26.11
CA GLY A 368 -22.17 20.51 -27.13
C GLY A 368 -23.01 19.23 -27.17
N GLY A 369 -23.93 19.08 -26.23
CA GLY A 369 -24.96 18.04 -26.21
C GLY A 369 -26.17 18.47 -25.39
N MET A 370 -27.36 18.03 -25.79
CA MET A 370 -28.69 18.44 -25.31
C MET A 370 -28.92 18.29 -23.78
N ASP A 371 -28.04 17.56 -23.07
CA ASP A 371 -28.25 17.10 -21.69
C ASP A 371 -27.30 17.70 -20.63
N ASN A 372 -26.52 18.75 -20.94
CA ASN A 372 -25.54 19.32 -20.00
C ASN A 372 -25.86 20.79 -19.66
N PRO A 373 -26.07 21.17 -18.38
CA PRO A 373 -26.40 22.55 -18.02
C PRO A 373 -25.27 23.52 -18.39
N ALA A 374 -25.64 24.75 -18.74
CA ALA A 374 -24.69 25.81 -19.09
C ALA A 374 -23.78 26.11 -17.90
N ARG A 375 -22.49 25.80 -18.02
CA ARG A 375 -21.48 26.13 -17.01
C ARG A 375 -20.87 27.49 -17.30
N THR A 376 -20.81 28.35 -16.29
CA THR A 376 -20.20 29.68 -16.36
C THR A 376 -18.68 29.57 -16.21
N LEU A 377 -17.91 30.41 -16.91
CA LEU A 377 -16.45 30.47 -16.79
C LEU A 377 -16.02 31.66 -15.92
N ALA A 378 -15.35 31.39 -14.80
CA ALA A 378 -14.67 32.39 -13.99
C ALA A 378 -13.16 32.40 -14.32
N ILE A 379 -12.60 33.58 -14.54
CA ILE A 379 -11.18 33.76 -14.90
C ILE A 379 -10.50 34.48 -13.75
N CYS A 380 -9.63 33.77 -13.04
CA CYS A 380 -8.76 34.35 -12.02
C CYS A 380 -7.54 34.98 -12.69
N SER A 381 -7.22 36.21 -12.30
CA SER A 381 -6.08 36.96 -12.80
C SER A 381 -4.78 36.51 -12.13
N ASN A 382 -4.85 36.06 -10.88
CA ASN A 382 -3.71 35.69 -10.06
C ASN A 382 -4.07 34.57 -9.07
N LEU A 383 -3.07 34.05 -8.36
CA LEU A 383 -3.22 32.97 -7.39
C LEU A 383 -4.07 33.37 -6.17
N SER A 384 -4.04 34.64 -5.75
CA SER A 384 -4.83 35.13 -4.60
C SER A 384 -6.34 35.16 -4.85
N GLU A 385 -6.76 35.22 -6.11
CA GLU A 385 -8.17 35.17 -6.51
C GLU A 385 -8.73 33.74 -6.56
N LEU A 386 -7.90 32.71 -6.37
CA LEU A 386 -8.37 31.33 -6.36
C LEU A 386 -9.22 31.06 -5.11
N PRO A 387 -10.41 30.45 -5.26
CA PRO A 387 -11.27 30.14 -4.13
C PRO A 387 -10.58 29.17 -3.16
N SER A 388 -10.70 29.45 -1.86
CA SER A 388 -10.00 28.75 -0.78
C SER A 388 -10.49 27.32 -0.54
N SER A 389 -11.70 26.97 -0.98
CA SER A 389 -12.27 25.62 -0.92
C SER A 389 -13.50 25.51 -1.80
N SER A 390 -13.83 24.28 -2.19
CA SER A 390 -15.04 23.90 -2.93
C SER A 390 -16.31 24.32 -2.20
N ASN A 391 -16.87 25.48 -2.55
CA ASN A 391 -18.27 25.77 -2.27
C ASN A 391 -19.12 24.82 -3.12
N GLU A 392 -20.06 24.08 -2.52
CA GLU A 392 -20.93 23.13 -3.24
C GLU A 392 -21.79 23.81 -4.33
N SER A 393 -21.95 25.14 -4.26
CA SER A 393 -22.53 26.00 -5.30
C SER A 393 -21.61 26.23 -6.53
N ALA A 394 -20.39 25.69 -6.55
CA ALA A 394 -19.42 25.83 -7.64
C ALA A 394 -19.56 24.79 -8.77
N ALA A 395 -20.54 23.86 -8.71
CA ALA A 395 -20.73 22.85 -9.75
C ALA A 395 -21.03 23.46 -11.14
N GLU A 396 -21.59 24.68 -11.16
CA GLU A 396 -21.93 25.42 -12.38
C GLU A 396 -20.81 26.35 -12.87
N THR A 397 -19.81 26.69 -12.05
CA THR A 397 -18.75 27.63 -12.45
C THR A 397 -17.40 26.96 -12.58
N VAL A 398 -16.81 26.99 -13.78
CA VAL A 398 -15.45 26.54 -14.02
C VAL A 398 -14.49 27.69 -13.80
N VAL A 399 -13.56 27.52 -12.87
CA VAL A 399 -12.48 28.50 -12.60
C VAL A 399 -11.30 28.22 -13.51
N SER A 400 -10.65 29.26 -14.02
CA SER A 400 -9.41 29.17 -14.80
C SER A 400 -8.33 30.10 -14.25
N LEU A 401 -7.07 29.67 -14.35
CA LEU A 401 -5.90 30.47 -14.01
C LEU A 401 -4.82 30.30 -15.07
N ALA A 402 -4.29 31.41 -15.58
CA ALA A 402 -3.14 31.40 -16.46
C ALA A 402 -1.85 31.58 -15.67
N VAL A 403 -0.87 30.72 -15.92
CA VAL A 403 0.48 30.78 -15.37
C VAL A 403 1.51 30.67 -16.47
N ARG A 404 2.71 31.23 -16.29
CA ARG A 404 3.77 31.24 -17.30
C ARG A 404 5.01 30.51 -16.82
N CYS A 405 5.51 29.62 -17.66
CA CYS A 405 6.69 28.81 -17.40
C CYS A 405 7.94 29.68 -17.24
N VAL A 406 8.64 29.51 -16.12
CA VAL A 406 9.92 30.16 -15.82
C VAL A 406 11.03 29.14 -15.53
N GLY A 407 10.72 27.87 -15.30
CA GLY A 407 11.74 26.85 -15.12
C GLY A 407 11.16 25.44 -14.95
N PHE A 408 12.03 24.51 -14.61
CA PHE A 408 11.70 23.09 -14.46
C PHE A 408 12.38 22.53 -13.23
N VAL A 409 11.77 21.48 -12.68
CA VAL A 409 12.39 20.69 -11.61
C VAL A 409 12.58 19.28 -12.14
N ASN A 410 13.82 18.78 -12.06
CA ASN A 410 14.10 17.39 -12.39
C ASN A 410 13.47 16.49 -11.33
N ASN A 411 12.80 15.45 -11.81
CA ASN A 411 12.22 14.41 -10.99
C ASN A 411 12.69 13.07 -11.58
N ASP A 412 13.51 12.34 -10.82
CA ASP A 412 14.12 11.09 -11.28
C ASP A 412 13.08 9.99 -11.54
N ASP A 413 11.97 10.03 -10.79
CA ASP A 413 10.82 9.15 -11.00
C ASP A 413 9.98 9.55 -12.24
N LYS A 414 10.33 10.66 -12.90
CA LYS A 414 9.75 11.24 -14.12
C LYS A 414 8.30 11.72 -14.01
N ILE A 415 7.61 11.42 -12.91
CA ILE A 415 6.20 11.75 -12.69
C ILE A 415 6.00 12.26 -11.25
N PRO A 416 5.37 13.42 -11.06
CA PRO A 416 4.85 14.33 -12.09
C PRO A 416 5.97 15.06 -12.86
N CYS A 417 5.63 15.53 -14.06
CA CYS A 417 6.41 16.58 -14.72
C CYS A 417 6.19 17.88 -13.96
N VAL A 418 7.26 18.55 -13.54
CA VAL A 418 7.18 19.74 -12.70
C VAL A 418 7.73 20.95 -13.42
N ILE A 419 6.86 21.93 -13.61
CA ILE A 419 7.16 23.19 -14.27
C ILE A 419 7.02 24.30 -13.22
N ILE A 420 8.06 25.10 -13.04
CA ILE A 420 7.98 26.30 -12.20
C ILE A 420 7.35 27.40 -13.04
N CYS A 421 6.29 27.98 -12.53
CA CYS A 421 5.53 29.02 -13.18
C CYS A 421 5.39 30.27 -12.31
N ILE A 422 5.05 31.38 -12.95
CA ILE A 422 4.58 32.60 -12.30
C ILE A 422 3.18 32.96 -12.77
N ASP A 423 2.41 33.63 -11.94
CA ASP A 423 1.19 34.31 -12.37
C ASP A 423 1.47 35.77 -12.81
N ARG A 424 0.40 36.56 -12.94
CA ARG A 424 0.47 37.96 -13.39
C ARG A 424 1.04 38.92 -12.36
N THR A 425 1.08 38.54 -11.09
CA THR A 425 1.68 39.36 -10.02
C THR A 425 3.11 38.92 -9.71
N ALA A 426 3.68 38.03 -10.53
CA ALA A 426 4.98 37.39 -10.32
C ALA A 426 5.03 36.46 -9.10
N ALA A 427 3.88 36.06 -8.57
CA ALA A 427 3.79 35.03 -7.55
C ALA A 427 4.10 33.66 -8.17
N VAL A 428 4.87 32.86 -7.45
CA VAL A 428 5.48 31.63 -7.98
C VAL A 428 4.65 30.42 -7.58
N VAL A 429 4.48 29.48 -8.50
CA VAL A 429 3.75 28.23 -8.28
C VAL A 429 4.37 27.11 -9.09
N ALA A 430 4.36 25.89 -8.56
CA ALA A 430 4.79 24.71 -9.30
C ALA A 430 3.59 24.02 -9.94
N LEU A 431 3.57 23.93 -11.27
CA LEU A 431 2.59 23.13 -11.99
C LEU A 431 3.06 21.68 -12.02
N THR A 432 2.33 20.79 -11.36
CA THR A 432 2.64 19.36 -11.30
C THR A 432 1.70 18.57 -12.20
N VAL A 433 2.25 18.10 -13.32
CA VAL A 433 1.48 17.50 -14.41
C VAL A 433 1.65 16.00 -14.39
N TYR A 434 0.57 15.29 -14.07
CA TYR A 434 0.46 13.83 -14.14
C TYR A 434 -0.10 13.40 -15.48
N ASN A 435 -0.01 12.10 -15.78
CA ASN A 435 -0.62 11.50 -16.98
C ASN A 435 -0.17 12.13 -18.31
N CYS A 436 1.01 12.73 -18.33
CA CYS A 436 1.61 13.28 -19.53
C CYS A 436 2.61 12.30 -20.17
N SER A 437 2.87 12.48 -21.46
CA SER A 437 3.93 11.72 -22.16
C SER A 437 5.31 12.08 -21.63
N THR A 438 6.32 11.22 -21.79
CA THR A 438 7.72 11.60 -21.52
C THR A 438 8.24 12.68 -22.49
N LYS A 439 7.49 12.94 -23.58
CA LYS A 439 7.74 14.04 -24.52
C LYS A 439 7.02 15.33 -24.15
N PHE A 440 6.11 15.28 -23.16
CA PHE A 440 5.45 16.49 -22.68
C PHE A 440 6.50 17.40 -22.06
N GLY A 441 6.48 18.66 -22.45
CA GLY A 441 7.43 19.65 -21.98
C GLY A 441 6.92 21.07 -22.21
N ALA A 442 7.61 22.01 -21.59
CA ALA A 442 7.39 23.44 -21.80
C ALA A 442 8.68 24.11 -22.25
N LEU A 443 8.54 25.32 -22.75
CA LEU A 443 9.61 26.27 -22.97
C LEU A 443 9.41 27.43 -22.00
N ILE A 444 10.51 28.05 -21.57
CA ILE A 444 10.45 29.27 -20.77
C ILE A 444 9.68 30.34 -21.57
N GLY A 445 8.65 30.90 -20.95
CA GLY A 445 7.72 31.84 -21.56
C GLY A 445 6.40 31.24 -22.04
N ASP A 446 6.30 29.91 -22.16
CA ASP A 446 5.02 29.25 -22.47
C ASP A 446 3.98 29.60 -21.38
N THR A 447 2.77 29.95 -21.81
CA THR A 447 1.63 30.18 -20.92
C THR A 447 0.79 28.92 -20.84
N PHE A 448 0.52 28.46 -19.62
CA PHE A 448 -0.42 27.39 -19.32
C PHE A 448 -1.67 27.96 -18.67
N THR A 449 -2.82 27.76 -19.29
CA THR A 449 -4.12 28.03 -18.66
C THR A 449 -4.63 26.74 -18.06
N VAL A 450 -4.80 26.74 -16.73
CA VAL A 450 -5.27 25.60 -15.94
C VAL A 450 -6.74 25.78 -15.62
N LEU A 451 -7.55 24.78 -15.96
CA LEU A 451 -8.97 24.70 -15.61
C LEU A 451 -9.16 23.92 -14.33
N GLN A 452 -10.01 24.46 -13.46
CA GLN A 452 -10.26 23.99 -12.10
C GLN A 452 -8.93 23.71 -11.38
N PRO A 453 -8.08 24.73 -11.20
CA PRO A 453 -6.76 24.56 -10.60
C PRO A 453 -6.90 24.01 -9.19
N ASN A 454 -6.34 22.82 -8.96
CA ASN A 454 -6.26 22.22 -7.64
C ASN A 454 -4.99 22.75 -6.94
N LEU A 455 -5.14 23.84 -6.19
CA LEU A 455 -4.06 24.47 -5.45
C LEU A 455 -3.76 23.72 -4.16
N ILE A 456 -2.53 23.25 -4.02
CA ILE A 456 -1.98 22.62 -2.83
C ILE A 456 -0.98 23.57 -2.18
N ARG A 457 -1.17 23.80 -0.88
CA ARG A 457 -0.28 24.59 -0.03
C ARG A 457 0.54 23.64 0.81
N LEU A 458 1.86 23.62 0.59
CA LEU A 458 2.77 22.78 1.35
C LEU A 458 3.62 23.65 2.29
N ARG A 459 3.55 23.38 3.59
CA ARG A 459 4.40 24.03 4.59
C ARG A 459 5.69 23.25 4.74
N TRP A 460 6.83 23.92 4.60
CA TRP A 460 8.13 23.23 4.62
C TRP A 460 8.43 22.56 5.96
N LYS A 461 8.06 23.20 7.07
CA LYS A 461 8.32 22.71 8.43
C LYS A 461 7.63 21.36 8.71
N GLU A 462 6.46 21.12 8.13
CA GLU A 462 5.72 19.87 8.28
C GLU A 462 6.43 18.65 7.66
N LEU A 463 7.42 18.87 6.78
CA LEU A 463 8.16 17.78 6.13
C LEU A 463 9.18 17.12 7.08
N GLU A 464 9.57 17.80 8.17
CA GLU A 464 10.62 17.36 9.10
C GLU A 464 11.92 16.96 8.38
N LEU A 465 12.31 17.75 7.37
CA LEU A 465 13.57 17.58 6.65
C LEU A 465 14.60 18.55 7.24
N ASN A 466 15.84 18.08 7.45
CA ASN A 466 16.91 18.95 7.93
C ASN A 466 17.41 19.84 6.79
N ASP A 467 17.80 21.08 7.07
CA ASP A 467 18.33 21.96 6.01
C ASP A 467 19.67 21.46 5.43
N GLU A 468 20.40 20.62 6.18
CA GLU A 468 21.64 19.94 5.78
C GLU A 468 21.44 18.78 4.81
N ASP A 469 20.19 18.34 4.58
CA ASP A 469 19.85 17.17 3.75
C ASP A 469 19.99 17.40 2.23
N GLY A 470 20.97 18.21 1.80
CA GLY A 470 21.19 18.63 0.40
C GLY A 470 20.37 19.86 0.01
N CYS A 471 19.79 20.53 0.99
CA CYS A 471 18.89 21.67 0.81
C CYS A 471 19.61 23.02 1.04
N GLY A 472 20.85 22.99 1.54
CA GLY A 472 21.81 24.09 1.57
C GLY A 472 22.63 24.13 0.28
N ALA A 473 22.31 25.04 -0.63
CA ALA A 473 23.36 25.60 -1.47
C ALA A 473 24.23 26.49 -0.59
N GLU A 474 25.54 26.36 -0.76
CA GLU A 474 26.59 27.18 -0.18
C GLU A 474 26.15 28.64 0.07
N GLY A 475 26.30 29.11 1.31
CA GLY A 475 26.77 30.46 1.61
C GLY A 475 26.11 31.69 0.99
N GLU A 476 24.91 31.65 0.43
CA GLU A 476 24.23 32.86 -0.04
C GLU A 476 23.35 33.46 1.07
N LYS A 477 23.85 34.56 1.65
CA LYS A 477 23.14 35.42 2.59
C LYS A 477 21.70 35.65 2.11
N LEU A 478 20.74 35.51 3.03
CA LEU A 478 19.35 35.92 2.84
C LEU A 478 19.33 37.34 2.26
N ASP A 479 18.95 37.45 0.99
CA ASP A 479 18.47 38.70 0.42
C ASP A 479 17.14 38.96 1.14
N LYS A 480 17.15 39.81 2.18
CA LYS A 480 15.98 40.15 3.02
C LYS A 480 14.79 40.78 2.24
N ASN A 481 14.90 40.88 0.92
CA ASN A 481 13.92 41.49 0.02
C ASN A 481 13.40 40.50 -1.06
N SER A 482 13.48 39.19 -0.87
CA SER A 482 12.82 38.24 -1.78
C SER A 482 11.33 38.14 -1.47
N ASP A 483 10.56 38.91 -2.21
CA ASP A 483 9.09 38.92 -2.27
C ASP A 483 8.54 37.55 -2.71
N GLY A 484 8.42 36.64 -1.74
CA GLY A 484 8.03 35.25 -1.93
C GLY A 484 7.25 34.72 -0.73
N THR A 485 5.91 34.82 -0.81
CA THR A 485 4.91 34.02 -0.07
C THR A 485 5.36 33.51 1.31
N THR A 486 5.77 34.43 2.18
CA THR A 486 5.86 34.19 3.62
C THR A 486 4.49 34.49 4.21
N ASP A 487 3.92 33.55 4.96
CA ASP A 487 2.75 33.84 5.79
C ASP A 487 3.10 34.91 6.85
N ASN A 488 2.11 35.47 7.54
CA ASN A 488 2.32 36.49 8.60
C ASN A 488 3.33 36.05 9.69
N ASP A 489 3.62 34.76 9.80
CA ASP A 489 4.59 34.15 10.73
C ASP A 489 6.00 33.95 10.16
N GLY A 490 6.28 34.37 8.91
CA GLY A 490 7.58 34.19 8.25
C GLY A 490 7.85 32.77 7.74
N GLU A 491 6.84 31.88 7.76
CA GLU A 491 6.96 30.49 7.32
C GLU A 491 6.99 30.37 5.79
N GLN A 492 7.91 29.56 5.26
CA GLN A 492 7.99 29.33 3.82
C GLN A 492 6.90 28.36 3.34
N GLN A 493 5.95 28.90 2.58
CA GLN A 493 4.90 28.12 1.93
C GLN A 493 5.27 27.83 0.46
N LEU A 494 5.13 26.58 0.03
CA LEU A 494 5.29 26.17 -1.36
C LEU A 494 3.90 25.96 -1.99
N LEU A 495 3.65 26.65 -3.11
CA LEU A 495 2.39 26.55 -3.85
C LEU A 495 2.55 25.58 -5.02
N LEU A 496 1.65 24.60 -5.11
CA LEU A 496 1.59 23.64 -6.21
C LEU A 496 0.20 23.66 -6.84
N ILE A 497 0.10 23.60 -8.17
CA ILE A 497 -1.15 23.30 -8.86
C ILE A 497 -1.06 21.88 -9.40
N ARG A 498 -1.98 21.02 -8.95
CA ARG A 498 -2.02 19.62 -9.35
C ARG A 498 -2.90 19.40 -10.56
N VAL A 499 -2.32 18.84 -11.62
CA VAL A 499 -3.00 18.52 -12.88
C VAL A 499 -2.98 17.02 -13.08
N THR A 500 -4.16 16.40 -13.09
CA THR A 500 -4.30 14.94 -13.23
C THR A 500 -4.77 14.53 -14.62
N ASN A 501 -5.49 15.40 -15.33
CA ASN A 501 -5.91 15.18 -16.70
C ASN A 501 -5.49 16.36 -17.58
N PRO A 502 -4.24 16.38 -18.08
CA PRO A 502 -3.71 17.52 -18.81
C PRO A 502 -4.54 17.88 -20.05
N GLN A 503 -5.10 16.89 -20.77
CA GLN A 503 -5.91 17.15 -21.98
C GLN A 503 -7.22 17.89 -21.68
N ARG A 504 -7.80 17.66 -20.49
CA ARG A 504 -9.02 18.34 -20.05
C ARG A 504 -8.74 19.63 -19.28
N GLN A 505 -7.61 19.69 -18.57
CA GLN A 505 -7.32 20.77 -17.63
C GLN A 505 -6.34 21.81 -18.17
N LEU A 506 -5.54 21.52 -19.20
CA LEU A 506 -4.51 22.44 -19.68
C LEU A 506 -4.74 22.91 -21.10
N LEU A 507 -4.58 24.22 -21.28
CA LEU A 507 -4.30 24.84 -22.56
C LEU A 507 -2.87 25.37 -22.52
N LYS A 508 -2.09 25.08 -23.56
CA LYS A 508 -0.74 25.59 -23.74
C LYS A 508 -0.76 26.65 -24.83
N ASN A 509 -0.35 27.88 -24.49
CA ASN A 509 -0.37 29.04 -25.38
C ASN A 509 -1.74 29.23 -26.05
N GLY A 510 -2.81 29.13 -25.25
CA GLY A 510 -4.20 29.28 -25.70
C GLY A 510 -4.77 28.08 -26.46
N ARG A 511 -4.00 27.01 -26.70
CA ARG A 511 -4.44 25.82 -27.44
C ARG A 511 -4.62 24.60 -26.52
N PRO A 512 -5.72 23.84 -26.64
CA PRO A 512 -5.86 22.56 -25.94
C PRO A 512 -4.73 21.60 -26.30
N LEU A 513 -4.25 20.82 -25.33
CA LEU A 513 -3.25 19.79 -25.58
C LEU A 513 -3.83 18.70 -26.49
N THR A 514 -3.18 18.43 -27.63
CA THR A 514 -3.65 17.37 -28.53
C THR A 514 -3.30 15.99 -28.01
N ALA A 515 -3.96 14.96 -28.57
CA ALA A 515 -3.60 13.57 -28.28
C ALA A 515 -2.15 13.25 -28.69
N LEU A 516 -1.57 13.93 -29.69
CA LEU A 516 -0.18 13.76 -30.10
C LEU A 516 0.81 14.34 -29.09
N ASP A 517 0.52 15.55 -28.57
CA ASP A 517 1.33 16.21 -27.53
C ASP A 517 1.35 15.39 -26.22
N ASN A 518 0.36 14.53 -26.04
CA ASN A 518 0.17 13.69 -24.86
C ASN A 518 0.16 12.17 -25.13
N ARG A 519 0.71 11.69 -26.27
CA ARG A 519 0.76 10.23 -26.55
C ARG A 519 1.56 9.51 -25.46
N ARG A 520 0.86 8.86 -24.53
CA ARG A 520 1.32 7.63 -23.87
C ARG A 520 1.51 6.61 -24.99
N ARG A 521 2.63 5.88 -25.01
CA ARG A 521 2.74 4.71 -25.91
C ARG A 521 1.52 3.83 -25.64
N ARG A 522 0.66 3.63 -26.66
CA ARG A 522 -0.48 2.69 -26.65
C ARG A 522 -0.07 1.21 -26.52
N THR A 523 1.17 0.93 -26.14
CA THR A 523 1.56 -0.41 -25.71
C THR A 523 1.03 -0.56 -24.29
N GLY A 524 0.17 -1.54 -24.00
CA GLY A 524 -0.33 -1.89 -22.66
C GLY A 524 0.75 -2.21 -21.60
N LYS A 525 2.02 -1.91 -21.89
CA LYS A 525 3.11 -1.79 -20.94
C LYS A 525 3.01 -0.44 -20.23
N MET A 526 2.37 -0.48 -19.07
CA MET A 526 2.57 0.49 -17.99
C MET A 526 4.08 0.76 -17.85
N ASN A 527 4.47 2.00 -17.56
CA ASN A 527 5.88 2.31 -17.30
C ASN A 527 6.32 1.38 -16.17
N ARG A 528 7.33 0.52 -16.39
CA ARG A 528 7.73 -0.51 -15.42
C ARG A 528 7.93 0.07 -14.02
N ASN A 529 8.34 1.34 -13.91
CA ASN A 529 8.52 2.06 -12.65
C ASN A 529 7.21 2.35 -11.89
N GLU A 530 6.10 2.69 -12.56
CA GLU A 530 4.81 3.00 -11.90
C GLU A 530 4.11 1.74 -11.37
N SER A 531 4.32 0.61 -12.05
CA SER A 531 3.79 -0.70 -11.63
C SER A 531 4.67 -1.33 -10.56
N ASN A 532 6.00 -1.28 -10.73
CA ASN A 532 6.97 -1.86 -9.78
C ASN A 532 6.98 -1.17 -8.41
N LEU A 533 6.57 0.10 -8.33
CA LEU A 533 6.47 0.84 -7.06
C LEU A 533 5.62 0.10 -6.01
N PHE A 534 4.61 -0.65 -6.44
CA PHE A 534 3.61 -1.29 -5.57
C PHE A 534 3.65 -2.82 -5.59
N LEU A 535 4.67 -3.42 -6.22
CA LEU A 535 4.62 -4.82 -6.66
C LEU A 535 5.62 -5.76 -5.99
N HIS A 536 6.67 -5.24 -5.35
CA HIS A 536 7.60 -6.08 -4.62
C HIS A 536 7.07 -6.34 -3.20
N TYR A 537 6.04 -7.18 -3.12
CA TYR A 537 5.56 -7.68 -1.84
C TYR A 537 6.38 -8.91 -1.44
N LYS A 538 7.23 -8.75 -0.42
CA LYS A 538 7.48 -9.84 0.52
C LYS A 538 6.18 -10.03 1.29
N MET A 539 5.59 -11.21 1.19
CA MET A 539 4.42 -11.51 2.00
C MET A 539 4.85 -11.64 3.47
N ASN A 540 4.76 -10.55 4.22
CA ASN A 540 4.65 -10.61 5.69
C ASN A 540 3.23 -11.10 6.02
N THR A 541 3.01 -12.40 5.87
CA THR A 541 1.72 -13.14 6.01
C THR A 541 1.35 -13.53 7.44
N THR A 542 2.10 -13.05 8.42
CA THR A 542 1.89 -13.38 9.82
C THR A 542 0.89 -12.38 10.40
N ASN A 543 -0.36 -12.82 10.52
CA ASN A 543 -1.37 -12.27 11.44
C ASN A 543 -1.41 -13.12 12.70
#